data_AF-A0A800F6J0-F1
#
_entry.id   AF-A0A800F6J0-F1
#
_cell.length_a   1.000
_cell.length_b   1.000
_cell.length_c   1.000
_cell.angle_alpha   90.00
_cell.angle_beta   90.00
_cell.angle_gamma   90.00
#
_symmetry.space_group_name_H-M   'P 1'
#
loop_
_entity.id
_entity.type
_entity.pdbx_description
1 polymer ?
#
loop_
_entity_poly.entity_id
_entity_poly.type
_entity_poly.pdbx_seq_one_letter_code
_entity_poly.pdbx_strand_id
1 'polypeptide(L)'
;MLAMTALVVGLHFAMPTLRQAQLLNKALEVTAERTVEAERWLQREPTISAALDRERREAGARLPHLLRTDEAVQVRTWLQNLARDAGFEVGSVRLGTVRQGETFDTVPAAIQLAGDRAELPPFLATFYDQPRVVRIIALDLEARRLGAERVNATLRWEFAAAARRRKPAVDPTVVWTPPSVADPKFANRISRFNRGRWKLLDGAAEDLRDLRPALMRVARMEAERARLEMERRSLAHWQDAALAERRAVLRKTPLLLRQLDLSAMGRAGLRPGPGGTLQIIDD
;
A
#
# COMPACT_ATOMS: atom_id res chain seq x y z
N MET A 1 -67.50 -27.46 -20.06
CA MET A 1 -66.39 -26.70 -20.69
C MET A 1 -66.07 -25.35 -20.02
N LEU A 2 -67.06 -24.56 -19.56
CA LEU A 2 -66.83 -23.26 -18.88
C LEU A 2 -66.05 -23.35 -17.56
N ALA A 3 -66.21 -24.42 -16.77
CA ALA A 3 -65.49 -24.60 -15.50
C ALA A 3 -63.99 -24.90 -15.69
N MET A 4 -63.60 -25.61 -16.76
CA MET A 4 -62.20 -25.93 -17.06
C MET A 4 -61.43 -24.74 -17.63
N THR A 5 -62.08 -23.89 -18.42
CA THR A 5 -61.48 -22.64 -18.93
C THR A 5 -61.30 -21.62 -17.82
N ALA A 6 -62.24 -21.51 -16.87
CA ALA A 6 -62.07 -20.69 -15.67
C ALA A 6 -60.92 -21.18 -14.76
N LEU A 7 -60.73 -22.50 -14.65
CA LEU A 7 -59.63 -23.11 -13.88
C LEU A 7 -58.26 -22.88 -14.54
N VAL A 8 -58.17 -23.07 -15.86
CA VAL A 8 -56.93 -22.86 -16.64
C VAL A 8 -56.54 -21.38 -16.67
N VAL A 9 -57.50 -20.48 -16.83
CA VAL A 9 -57.29 -19.03 -16.76
C VAL A 9 -56.92 -18.61 -15.33
N GLY A 10 -57.60 -19.14 -14.31
CA GLY A 10 -57.26 -18.94 -12.90
C GLY A 10 -55.85 -19.40 -12.54
N LEU A 11 -55.43 -20.57 -13.03
CA LEU A 11 -54.05 -21.08 -12.89
C LEU A 11 -53.04 -20.22 -13.64
N HIS A 12 -53.35 -19.73 -14.84
CA HIS A 12 -52.46 -18.87 -15.61
C HIS A 12 -52.26 -17.48 -14.99
N PHE A 13 -53.29 -16.93 -14.33
CA PHE A 13 -53.17 -15.70 -13.55
C PHE A 13 -52.57 -15.94 -12.15
N ALA A 14 -52.82 -17.10 -11.53
CA ALA A 14 -52.29 -17.45 -10.22
C ALA A 14 -50.79 -17.81 -10.25
N MET A 15 -50.32 -18.52 -11.28
CA MET A 15 -48.92 -19.00 -11.36
C MET A 15 -47.88 -17.86 -11.33
N PRO A 16 -48.02 -16.75 -12.08
CA PRO A 16 -47.16 -15.58 -11.95
C PRO A 16 -47.22 -14.93 -10.56
N THR A 17 -48.40 -14.90 -9.93
CA THR A 17 -48.57 -14.33 -8.58
C THR A 17 -47.98 -15.21 -7.47
N LEU A 18 -48.02 -16.54 -7.63
CA LEU A 18 -47.40 -17.50 -6.71
C LEU A 18 -45.88 -17.47 -6.82
N ARG A 19 -45.34 -17.42 -8.05
CA ARG A 19 -43.90 -17.22 -8.28
C ARG A 19 -43.43 -15.88 -7.70
N GLN A 20 -44.21 -14.81 -7.89
CA GLN A 20 -43.92 -13.51 -7.28
C GLN A 20 -43.96 -13.57 -5.74
N ALA A 21 -44.91 -14.29 -5.14
CA ALA A 21 -44.96 -14.47 -3.69
C ALA A 21 -43.74 -15.24 -3.17
N GLN A 22 -43.31 -16.30 -3.86
CA GLN A 22 -42.10 -17.05 -3.52
C GLN A 22 -40.83 -16.18 -3.60
N LEU A 23 -40.68 -15.37 -4.66
CA LEU A 23 -39.55 -14.45 -4.81
C LEU A 23 -39.53 -13.38 -3.71
N LEU A 24 -40.69 -12.83 -3.34
CA LEU A 24 -40.79 -11.84 -2.27
C LEU A 24 -40.48 -12.45 -0.89
N ASN A 25 -40.95 -13.66 -0.62
CA ASN A 25 -40.61 -14.38 0.62
C ASN A 25 -39.11 -14.68 0.68
N LYS A 26 -38.50 -15.15 -0.42
CA LYS A 26 -37.06 -15.37 -0.48
C LYS A 26 -36.27 -14.07 -0.30
N ALA A 27 -36.73 -12.98 -0.88
CA ALA A 27 -36.09 -11.67 -0.71
C ALA A 27 -36.20 -11.18 0.74
N LEU A 28 -37.34 -11.42 1.42
CA LEU A 28 -37.52 -11.12 2.84
C LEU A 28 -36.56 -11.91 3.71
N GLU A 29 -36.45 -13.22 3.48
CA GLU A 29 -35.47 -14.09 4.17
C GLU A 29 -34.04 -13.55 4.00
N VAL A 30 -33.61 -13.29 2.74
CA VAL A 30 -32.26 -12.78 2.45
C VAL A 30 -32.01 -11.42 3.09
N THR A 31 -33.02 -10.55 3.13
CA THR A 31 -32.89 -9.22 3.74
C THR A 31 -32.72 -9.36 5.25
N ALA A 32 -33.52 -10.22 5.89
CA ALA A 32 -33.41 -10.49 7.32
C ALA A 32 -32.05 -11.12 7.68
N GLU A 33 -31.58 -12.09 6.90
CA GLU A 33 -30.24 -12.69 7.06
C GLU A 33 -29.14 -11.63 6.97
N ARG A 34 -29.20 -10.75 5.95
CA ARG A 34 -28.24 -9.66 5.76
C ARG A 34 -28.30 -8.62 6.89
N THR A 35 -29.48 -8.30 7.41
CA THR A 35 -29.63 -7.38 8.56
C THR A 35 -29.00 -7.98 9.81
N VAL A 36 -29.26 -9.24 10.12
CA VAL A 36 -28.65 -9.92 11.27
C VAL A 36 -27.12 -9.99 11.13
N GLU A 37 -26.61 -10.28 9.93
CA GLU A 37 -25.18 -10.27 9.66
C GLU A 37 -24.57 -8.88 9.80
N ALA A 38 -25.24 -7.85 9.26
CA ALA A 38 -24.83 -6.46 9.39
C ALA A 38 -24.76 -6.02 10.85
N GLU A 39 -25.77 -6.32 11.66
CA GLU A 39 -25.79 -5.99 13.08
C GLU A 39 -24.67 -6.69 13.85
N ARG A 40 -24.44 -7.99 13.62
CA ARG A 40 -23.29 -8.72 14.20
C ARG A 40 -21.96 -8.09 13.80
N TRP A 41 -21.86 -7.61 12.55
CA TRP A 41 -20.67 -6.91 12.09
C TRP A 41 -20.47 -5.58 12.81
N LEU A 42 -21.54 -4.81 12.99
CA LEU A 42 -21.51 -3.53 13.73
C LEU A 42 -21.13 -3.72 15.21
N GLN A 43 -21.55 -4.83 15.84
CA GLN A 43 -21.14 -5.16 17.21
C GLN A 43 -19.61 -5.29 17.39
N ARG A 44 -18.86 -5.52 16.29
CA ARG A 44 -17.38 -5.57 16.33
C ARG A 44 -16.72 -4.19 16.34
N GLU A 45 -17.47 -3.11 16.15
CA GLU A 45 -16.93 -1.75 16.05
C GLU A 45 -15.99 -1.38 17.21
N PRO A 46 -16.32 -1.61 18.50
CA PRO A 46 -15.42 -1.27 19.60
C PRO A 46 -14.08 -2.03 19.53
N THR A 47 -14.12 -3.31 19.18
CA THR A 47 -12.93 -4.15 19.03
C THR A 47 -12.06 -3.70 17.86
N ILE A 48 -12.69 -3.37 16.72
CA ILE A 48 -11.99 -2.88 15.52
C ILE A 48 -11.37 -1.50 15.79
N SER A 49 -12.10 -0.60 16.44
CA SER A 49 -11.60 0.73 16.81
C SER A 49 -10.39 0.63 17.73
N ALA A 50 -10.47 -0.17 18.80
CA ALA A 50 -9.35 -0.35 19.73
C ALA A 50 -8.11 -0.95 19.03
N ALA A 51 -8.32 -1.92 18.13
CA ALA A 51 -7.24 -2.49 17.33
C ALA A 51 -6.64 -1.47 16.35
N LEU A 52 -7.47 -0.66 15.70
CA LEU A 52 -7.03 0.39 14.80
C LEU A 52 -6.24 1.48 15.53
N ASP A 53 -6.68 1.90 16.71
CA ASP A 53 -5.97 2.90 17.51
C ASP A 53 -4.60 2.40 18.00
N ARG A 54 -4.50 1.10 18.31
CA ARG A 54 -3.21 0.45 18.55
C ARG A 54 -2.33 0.50 17.30
N GLU A 55 -2.83 0.07 16.15
CA GLU A 55 -2.06 0.07 14.89
C GLU A 55 -1.64 1.49 14.47
N ARG A 56 -2.46 2.51 14.69
CA ARG A 56 -2.11 3.91 14.42
C ARG A 56 -0.97 4.41 15.31
N ARG A 57 -0.97 4.07 16.60
CA ARG A 57 0.14 4.41 17.52
C ARG A 57 1.42 3.72 17.09
N GLU A 58 1.35 2.44 16.77
CA GLU A 58 2.51 1.69 16.28
C GLU A 58 2.99 2.21 14.91
N ALA A 59 2.08 2.63 14.03
CA ALA A 59 2.43 3.27 12.75
C ALA A 59 3.14 4.61 12.95
N GLY A 60 2.71 5.41 13.93
CA GLY A 60 3.40 6.63 14.34
C GLY A 60 4.85 6.38 14.73
N ALA A 61 5.11 5.31 15.49
CA ALA A 61 6.47 4.91 15.87
C ALA A 61 7.34 4.46 14.68
N ARG A 62 6.72 4.03 13.58
CA ARG A 62 7.42 3.59 12.34
C ARG A 62 7.78 4.76 11.42
N LEU A 63 7.15 5.93 11.57
CA LEU A 63 7.38 7.10 10.70
C LEU A 63 8.83 7.54 10.57
N PRO A 64 9.69 7.51 11.62
CA PRO A 64 11.10 7.88 11.49
C PRO A 64 11.89 7.03 10.49
N HIS A 65 11.41 5.83 10.15
CA HIS A 65 12.02 4.95 9.16
C HIS A 65 11.67 5.31 7.71
N LEU A 66 10.70 6.19 7.50
CA LEU A 66 10.23 6.61 6.19
C LEU A 66 10.64 8.07 5.93
N LEU A 67 10.94 8.39 4.68
CA LEU A 67 11.14 9.77 4.26
C LEU A 67 9.78 10.49 4.22
N ARG A 68 9.70 11.62 4.93
CA ARG A 68 8.53 12.50 4.86
C ARG A 68 8.68 13.50 3.71
N THR A 69 7.55 13.94 3.16
CA THR A 69 7.50 14.85 2.00
C THR A 69 8.16 16.21 2.24
N ASP A 70 8.25 16.65 3.49
CA ASP A 70 8.80 17.93 3.94
C ASP A 70 10.28 17.87 4.38
N GLU A 71 10.90 16.69 4.39
CA GLU A 71 12.25 16.49 4.92
C GLU A 71 13.39 16.72 3.91
N ALA A 72 13.06 17.10 2.67
CA ALA A 72 14.05 17.18 1.59
C ALA A 72 15.21 18.15 1.87
N VAL A 73 14.99 19.22 2.65
CA VAL A 73 16.05 20.14 3.06
C VAL A 73 16.90 19.52 4.17
N GLN A 74 16.28 18.95 5.19
CA GLN A 74 16.98 18.34 6.33
C GLN A 74 17.87 17.17 5.88
N VAL A 75 17.37 16.32 4.99
CA VAL A 75 18.14 15.20 4.42
C VAL A 75 19.33 15.71 3.60
N ARG A 76 19.15 16.76 2.80
CA ARG A 76 20.26 17.39 2.07
C ARG A 76 21.33 17.93 3.01
N THR A 77 20.93 18.69 4.02
CA THR A 77 21.86 19.23 5.02
C THR A 77 22.60 18.13 5.77
N TRP A 78 21.89 17.08 6.19
CA TRP A 78 22.49 15.92 6.85
C TRP A 78 23.53 15.22 5.96
N LEU A 79 23.19 14.94 4.70
CA LEU A 79 24.12 14.31 3.76
C LEU A 79 25.35 15.17 3.46
N GLN A 80 25.17 16.50 3.36
CA GLN A 80 26.26 17.43 3.15
C GLN A 80 27.22 17.46 4.35
N ASN A 81 26.68 17.46 5.56
CA ASN A 81 27.48 17.41 6.78
C ASN A 81 28.19 16.06 6.91
N LEU A 82 27.48 14.94 6.70
CA LEU A 82 28.07 13.60 6.71
C LEU A 82 29.25 13.48 5.73
N ALA A 83 29.09 13.99 4.51
CA ALA A 83 30.16 13.99 3.52
C ALA A 83 31.35 14.84 3.96
N ARG A 84 31.10 16.05 4.48
CA ARG A 84 32.15 16.95 4.97
C ARG A 84 32.93 16.35 6.14
N ASP A 85 32.23 15.74 7.08
CA ASP A 85 32.82 15.10 8.28
C ASP A 85 33.71 13.90 7.88
N ALA A 86 33.36 13.22 6.78
CA ALA A 86 34.17 12.17 6.16
C ALA A 86 35.21 12.72 5.15
N GLY A 87 35.47 14.03 5.11
CA GLY A 87 36.51 14.62 4.26
C GLY A 87 36.18 14.71 2.77
N PHE A 88 34.92 14.53 2.36
CA PHE A 88 34.50 14.67 0.97
C PHE A 88 34.03 16.09 0.63
N GLU A 89 34.40 16.55 -0.56
CA GLU A 89 33.76 17.68 -1.23
C GLU A 89 32.47 17.21 -1.89
N VAL A 90 31.37 17.90 -1.62
CA VAL A 90 30.06 17.59 -2.19
C VAL A 90 29.87 18.37 -3.49
N GLY A 91 29.84 17.66 -4.61
CA GLY A 91 29.53 18.26 -5.91
C GLY A 91 28.05 18.59 -6.06
N SER A 92 27.17 17.64 -5.77
CA SER A 92 25.72 17.86 -5.79
C SER A 92 24.96 16.88 -4.91
N VAL A 93 23.81 17.30 -4.37
CA VAL A 93 22.83 16.43 -3.71
C VAL A 93 21.46 16.66 -4.33
N ARG A 94 20.83 15.61 -4.82
CA ARG A 94 19.51 15.67 -5.47
C ARG A 94 18.56 14.67 -4.84
N LEU A 95 17.36 15.12 -4.51
CA LEU A 95 16.21 14.25 -4.25
C LEU A 95 15.27 14.38 -5.45
N GLY A 96 14.89 13.25 -6.03
CA GLY A 96 13.98 13.18 -7.15
C GLY A 96 12.52 13.25 -6.72
N THR A 97 11.64 13.01 -7.69
CA THR A 97 10.20 13.01 -7.48
C THR A 97 9.74 11.69 -6.86
N VAL A 98 8.70 11.77 -6.01
CA VAL A 98 8.04 10.60 -5.41
C VAL A 98 7.53 9.67 -6.51
N ARG A 99 7.93 8.41 -6.46
CA ARG A 99 7.46 7.31 -7.30
C ARG A 99 6.40 6.54 -6.52
N GLN A 100 5.23 6.35 -7.13
CA GLN A 100 4.17 5.61 -6.46
C GLN A 100 4.47 4.11 -6.47
N GLY A 101 4.49 3.48 -5.30
CA GLY A 101 4.64 2.04 -5.16
C GLY A 101 3.40 1.39 -4.55
N GLU A 102 3.38 0.06 -4.44
CA GLU A 102 2.19 -0.67 -3.98
C GLU A 102 1.86 -0.36 -2.51
N THR A 103 2.80 -0.62 -1.59
CA THR A 103 2.66 -0.34 -0.16
C THR A 103 3.28 0.98 0.26
N PHE A 104 4.43 1.31 -0.31
CA PHE A 104 5.18 2.53 -0.02
C PHE A 104 5.46 3.27 -1.32
N ASP A 105 5.50 4.59 -1.23
CA ASP A 105 6.10 5.38 -2.29
C ASP A 105 7.64 5.30 -2.15
N THR A 106 8.38 5.59 -3.20
CA THR A 106 9.85 5.69 -3.14
C THR A 106 10.33 7.05 -3.60
N VAL A 107 11.42 7.54 -3.02
CA VAL A 107 12.04 8.81 -3.44
C VAL A 107 13.48 8.52 -3.83
N PRO A 108 13.83 8.55 -5.14
CA PRO A 108 15.20 8.38 -5.56
C PRO A 108 16.03 9.59 -5.14
N ALA A 109 17.28 9.37 -4.79
CA ALA A 109 18.23 10.40 -4.41
C ALA A 109 19.62 10.07 -4.95
N ALA A 110 20.43 11.11 -5.09
CA ALA A 110 21.81 11.00 -5.54
C ALA A 110 22.71 12.03 -4.83
N ILE A 111 23.94 11.62 -4.54
CA ILE A 111 25.01 12.50 -4.07
C ILE A 111 26.27 12.25 -4.90
N GLN A 112 26.93 13.34 -5.28
CA GLN A 112 28.24 13.32 -5.91
C GLN A 112 29.27 13.83 -4.91
N LEU A 113 30.32 13.04 -4.71
CA LEU A 113 31.37 13.26 -3.73
C LEU A 113 32.73 13.23 -4.44
N ALA A 114 33.67 14.03 -3.98
CA ALA A 114 35.07 13.97 -4.40
C ALA A 114 35.97 14.02 -3.16
N GLY A 115 36.85 13.04 -2.98
CA GLY A 115 37.66 12.94 -1.76
C GLY A 115 38.52 11.69 -1.74
N ASP A 116 39.14 11.44 -0.59
CA ASP A 116 39.98 10.25 -0.39
C ASP A 116 39.12 8.98 -0.45
N ARG A 117 39.56 8.02 -1.26
CA ARG A 117 38.91 6.72 -1.41
C ARG A 117 38.94 5.89 -0.13
N ALA A 118 39.89 6.12 0.77
CA ALA A 118 39.97 5.46 2.07
C ALA A 118 38.79 5.83 2.98
N GLU A 119 38.19 7.01 2.79
CA GLU A 119 37.05 7.51 3.55
C GLU A 119 35.70 6.97 3.04
N LEU A 120 35.67 6.31 1.87
CA LEU A 120 34.43 5.80 1.29
C LEU A 120 33.78 4.68 2.13
N PRO A 121 34.50 3.65 2.60
CA PRO A 121 33.91 2.64 3.50
C PRO A 121 33.30 3.22 4.79
N PRO A 122 33.99 4.08 5.59
CA PRO A 122 33.39 4.65 6.79
C PRO A 122 32.24 5.62 6.48
N PHE A 123 32.30 6.38 5.38
CA PHE A 123 31.18 7.18 4.91
C PHE A 123 29.93 6.32 4.64
N LEU A 124 30.08 5.23 3.87
CA LEU A 124 28.98 4.32 3.56
C LEU A 124 28.42 3.66 4.82
N ALA A 125 29.28 3.26 5.77
CA ALA A 125 28.85 2.69 7.04
C ALA A 125 27.90 3.63 7.78
N THR A 126 28.32 4.90 7.95
CA THR A 126 27.52 5.93 8.62
C THR A 126 26.26 6.30 7.82
N PHE A 127 26.33 6.32 6.48
CA PHE A 127 25.17 6.54 5.62
C PHE A 127 24.08 5.46 5.83
N TYR A 128 24.47 4.20 5.99
CA TYR A 128 23.54 3.09 6.26
C TYR A 128 23.09 3.02 7.73
N ASP A 129 23.73 3.73 8.66
CA ASP A 129 23.30 3.85 10.06
C ASP A 129 22.20 4.91 10.28
N GLN A 130 21.77 5.57 9.20
CA GLN A 130 20.62 6.46 9.28
C GLN A 130 19.33 5.70 9.67
N PRO A 131 18.39 6.34 10.39
CA PRO A 131 17.16 5.69 10.82
C PRO A 131 16.22 5.33 9.65
N ARG A 132 16.35 6.03 8.52
CA ARG A 132 15.50 5.87 7.34
C ARG A 132 15.91 4.64 6.53
N VAL A 133 14.94 3.90 6.03
CA VAL A 133 15.21 2.75 5.17
C VAL A 133 15.56 3.23 3.77
N VAL A 134 16.75 2.82 3.31
CA VAL A 134 17.29 3.14 1.99
C VAL A 134 17.66 1.88 1.23
N ARG A 135 17.61 1.95 -0.10
CA ARG A 135 18.09 0.92 -1.00
C ARG A 135 18.99 1.50 -2.08
N ILE A 136 20.13 0.88 -2.33
CA ILE A 136 21.08 1.32 -3.34
C ILE A 136 20.52 1.09 -4.74
N ILE A 137 20.66 2.11 -5.58
CA ILE A 137 20.45 2.00 -7.03
C ILE A 137 21.81 1.78 -7.70
N ALA A 138 22.81 2.57 -7.30
CA ALA A 138 24.14 2.56 -7.89
C ALA A 138 25.17 3.22 -6.96
N LEU A 139 26.40 2.75 -7.00
CA LEU A 139 27.58 3.48 -6.55
C LEU A 139 28.60 3.45 -7.69
N ASP A 140 28.95 4.61 -8.21
CA ASP A 140 29.92 4.79 -9.29
C ASP A 140 31.17 5.44 -8.76
N LEU A 141 32.33 4.89 -9.08
CA LEU A 141 33.63 5.46 -8.76
C LEU A 141 34.35 5.83 -10.04
N GLU A 142 34.96 7.02 -10.06
CA GLU A 142 35.86 7.47 -11.11
C GLU A 142 37.15 8.00 -10.50
N ALA A 143 38.29 7.62 -11.06
CA ALA A 143 39.62 8.08 -10.69
C ALA A 143 40.26 8.84 -11.86
N ARG A 144 40.91 9.98 -11.60
CA ARG A 144 41.57 10.77 -12.66
C ARG A 144 42.78 10.07 -13.29
N ARG A 145 43.40 9.14 -12.55
CA ARG A 145 44.53 8.34 -12.98
C ARG A 145 44.54 7.03 -12.19
N LEU A 146 45.20 6.02 -12.73
CA LEU A 146 45.38 4.73 -12.07
C LEU A 146 46.11 4.91 -10.74
N GLY A 147 45.58 4.29 -9.67
CA GLY A 147 46.12 4.41 -8.31
C GLY A 147 45.91 5.77 -7.64
N ALA A 148 45.03 6.64 -8.16
CA ALA A 148 44.71 7.90 -7.49
C ALA A 148 44.06 7.64 -6.12
N GLU A 149 44.60 8.27 -5.07
CA GLU A 149 43.99 8.27 -3.73
C GLU A 149 42.65 9.00 -3.72
N ARG A 150 42.54 10.06 -4.53
CA ARG A 150 41.32 10.85 -4.66
C ARG A 150 40.41 10.30 -5.77
N VAL A 151 39.15 10.06 -5.42
CA VAL A 151 38.12 9.53 -6.32
C VAL A 151 36.88 10.43 -6.35
N ASN A 152 36.16 10.40 -7.47
CA ASN A 152 34.81 10.92 -7.58
C ASN A 152 33.85 9.75 -7.35
N ALA A 153 32.97 9.85 -6.36
CA ALA A 153 31.95 8.85 -6.07
C ALA A 153 30.55 9.43 -6.35
N THR A 154 29.74 8.74 -7.17
CA THR A 154 28.32 9.03 -7.33
C THR A 154 27.50 7.92 -6.69
N LEU A 155 26.89 8.21 -5.55
CA LEU A 155 25.97 7.31 -4.86
C LEU A 155 24.54 7.66 -5.26
N ARG A 156 23.76 6.65 -5.66
CA ARG A 156 22.32 6.74 -5.98
C ARG A 156 21.56 5.71 -5.18
N TRP A 157 20.45 6.11 -4.58
CA TRP A 157 19.63 5.26 -3.72
C TRP A 157 18.15 5.66 -3.77
N GLU A 158 17.28 4.88 -3.17
CA GLU A 158 15.87 5.20 -2.96
C GLU A 158 15.53 5.17 -1.48
N PHE A 159 14.79 6.16 -1.02
CA PHE A 159 14.13 6.13 0.29
C PHE A 159 12.77 5.44 0.19
N ALA A 160 12.42 4.65 1.20
CA ALA A 160 11.02 4.34 1.46
C ALA A 160 10.29 5.61 1.94
N ALA A 161 9.11 5.90 1.39
CA ALA A 161 8.29 7.05 1.75
C ALA A 161 6.84 6.62 2.03
N ALA A 162 6.17 7.39 2.89
CA ALA A 162 4.77 7.12 3.22
C ALA A 162 3.87 7.28 1.98
N ALA A 163 3.05 6.26 1.70
CA ALA A 163 2.20 6.26 0.51
C ALA A 163 1.14 7.38 0.55
N ARG A 164 1.06 8.18 -0.51
CA ARG A 164 -0.02 9.16 -0.68
C ARG A 164 -1.38 8.46 -0.72
N ARG A 165 -2.35 8.97 0.05
CA ARG A 165 -3.67 8.33 0.27
C ARG A 165 -4.36 7.98 -1.05
N ARG A 166 -4.63 6.69 -1.27
CA ARG A 166 -5.48 6.17 -2.36
C ARG A 166 -6.93 6.10 -1.91
N LYS A 167 -7.86 6.37 -2.82
CA LYS A 167 -9.27 6.02 -2.61
C LYS A 167 -9.42 4.49 -2.69
N PRO A 168 -10.18 3.85 -1.80
CA PRO A 168 -10.51 2.44 -1.97
C PRO A 168 -11.25 2.23 -3.29
N ALA A 169 -10.88 1.19 -4.03
CA ALA A 169 -11.40 0.90 -5.37
C ALA A 169 -12.79 0.23 -5.38
N VAL A 170 -13.25 -0.30 -4.23
CA VAL A 170 -14.52 -1.05 -4.11
C VAL A 170 -15.26 -0.60 -2.85
N ASP A 171 -16.58 -0.39 -2.96
CA ASP A 171 -17.47 -0.17 -1.81
C ASP A 171 -17.65 -1.51 -1.07
N PRO A 172 -17.12 -1.67 0.16
CA PRO A 172 -17.21 -2.93 0.89
C PRO A 172 -18.66 -3.25 1.33
N THR A 173 -19.59 -2.28 1.27
CA THR A 173 -20.96 -2.48 1.73
C THR A 173 -21.90 -3.12 0.73
N VAL A 174 -21.41 -3.46 -0.47
CA VAL A 174 -22.21 -4.13 -1.50
C VAL A 174 -22.83 -5.44 -0.99
N VAL A 175 -22.16 -6.16 -0.08
CA VAL A 175 -22.66 -7.42 0.50
C VAL A 175 -23.96 -7.23 1.30
N TRP A 176 -24.14 -6.07 1.95
CA TRP A 176 -25.31 -5.74 2.77
C TRP A 176 -26.32 -4.84 2.04
N THR A 177 -26.27 -4.77 0.71
CA THR A 177 -27.32 -4.08 -0.05
C THR A 177 -28.58 -4.94 -0.12
N PRO A 178 -29.80 -4.37 -0.07
CA PRO A 178 -31.02 -5.14 -0.25
C PRO A 178 -31.10 -5.81 -1.64
N PRO A 179 -31.84 -6.92 -1.79
CA PRO A 179 -32.12 -7.50 -3.11
C PRO A 179 -32.79 -6.49 -4.07
N SER A 180 -32.48 -6.58 -5.36
CA SER A 180 -32.96 -5.62 -6.37
C SER A 180 -34.49 -5.53 -6.49
N VAL A 181 -35.23 -6.58 -6.12
CA VAL A 181 -36.70 -6.61 -6.11
C VAL A 181 -37.31 -5.67 -5.05
N ALA A 182 -36.52 -5.24 -4.06
CA ALA A 182 -36.88 -4.22 -3.07
C ALA A 182 -36.64 -2.78 -3.57
N ASP A 183 -36.25 -2.59 -4.83
CA ASP A 183 -36.15 -1.25 -5.43
C ASP A 183 -37.56 -0.69 -5.67
N PRO A 184 -37.87 0.54 -5.19
CA PRO A 184 -39.18 1.18 -5.35
C PRO A 184 -39.71 1.21 -6.77
N LYS A 185 -38.83 1.20 -7.80
CA LYS A 185 -39.24 1.16 -9.21
C LYS A 185 -40.04 -0.09 -9.59
N PHE A 186 -39.92 -1.18 -8.82
CA PHE A 186 -40.65 -2.41 -9.07
C PHE A 186 -42.03 -2.45 -8.40
N ALA A 187 -42.37 -1.49 -7.53
CA ALA A 187 -43.64 -1.45 -6.78
C ALA A 187 -44.87 -1.59 -7.67
N ASN A 188 -44.87 -0.89 -8.81
CA ASN A 188 -45.99 -0.88 -9.78
C ASN A 188 -46.13 -2.21 -10.55
N ARG A 189 -45.12 -3.09 -10.51
CA ARG A 189 -45.12 -4.41 -11.15
C ARG A 189 -45.55 -5.53 -10.17
N ILE A 190 -45.83 -5.19 -8.92
CA ILE A 190 -46.30 -6.13 -7.90
C ILE A 190 -47.82 -6.30 -7.98
N SER A 191 -48.27 -7.55 -8.08
CA SER A 191 -49.68 -7.90 -8.04
C SER A 191 -50.34 -7.37 -6.75
N ARG A 192 -51.60 -6.94 -6.84
CA ARG A 192 -52.37 -6.44 -5.68
C ARG A 192 -52.37 -7.43 -4.51
N PHE A 193 -52.45 -8.74 -4.80
CA PHE A 193 -52.42 -9.82 -3.81
C PHE A 193 -51.08 -9.96 -3.06
N ASN A 194 -49.99 -9.41 -3.62
CA ASN A 194 -48.64 -9.47 -3.04
C ASN A 194 -48.13 -8.11 -2.53
N ARG A 195 -48.93 -7.05 -2.64
CA ARG A 195 -48.53 -5.70 -2.18
C ARG A 195 -48.17 -5.66 -0.69
N GLY A 196 -48.89 -6.40 0.15
CA GLY A 196 -48.56 -6.50 1.58
C GLY A 196 -47.15 -7.04 1.81
N ARG A 197 -46.79 -8.14 1.14
CA ARG A 197 -45.45 -8.75 1.23
C ARG A 197 -44.36 -7.82 0.70
N TRP A 198 -44.63 -7.13 -0.40
CA TRP A 198 -43.68 -6.17 -0.95
C TRP A 198 -43.46 -4.97 -0.01
N LYS A 199 -44.51 -4.45 0.64
CA LYS A 199 -44.35 -3.38 1.65
C LYS A 199 -43.51 -3.83 2.85
N LEU A 200 -43.69 -5.07 3.32
CA LEU A 200 -42.83 -5.64 4.36
C LEU A 200 -41.37 -5.72 3.91
N LEU A 201 -41.14 -6.12 2.66
CA LEU A 201 -39.79 -6.18 2.08
C LEU A 201 -39.17 -4.79 1.94
N ASP A 202 -39.95 -3.80 1.50
CA ASP A 202 -39.48 -2.42 1.33
C ASP A 202 -39.06 -1.82 2.68
N GLY A 203 -39.86 -2.02 3.73
CA GLY A 203 -39.50 -1.62 5.10
C GLY A 203 -38.22 -2.31 5.60
N ALA A 204 -38.13 -3.64 5.47
CA ALA A 204 -36.92 -4.37 5.88
C ALA A 204 -35.68 -3.95 5.05
N ALA A 205 -35.87 -3.58 3.79
CA ALA A 205 -34.81 -3.07 2.93
C ALA A 205 -34.40 -1.64 3.31
N GLU A 206 -35.32 -0.82 3.80
CA GLU A 206 -35.04 0.50 4.38
C GLU A 206 -34.22 0.37 5.65
N ASP A 207 -34.63 -0.48 6.60
CA ASP A 207 -33.86 -0.77 7.82
C ASP A 207 -32.42 -1.19 7.49
N LEU A 208 -32.24 -2.07 6.49
CA LEU A 208 -30.91 -2.49 6.04
C LEU A 208 -30.10 -1.35 5.37
N ARG A 209 -30.76 -0.46 4.61
CA ARG A 209 -30.11 0.73 4.03
C ARG A 209 -29.66 1.71 5.11
N ASP A 210 -30.43 1.83 6.19
CA ASP A 210 -30.11 2.72 7.31
C ASP A 210 -28.88 2.27 8.10
N LEU A 211 -28.55 0.97 8.07
CA LEU A 211 -27.30 0.45 8.63
C LEU A 211 -26.06 0.79 7.77
N ARG A 212 -26.24 1.12 6.49
CA ARG A 212 -25.13 1.31 5.53
C ARG A 212 -24.09 2.35 5.97
N PRO A 213 -24.44 3.55 6.49
CA PRO A 213 -23.44 4.51 6.94
C PRO A 213 -22.55 3.97 8.07
N ALA A 214 -23.13 3.23 9.02
CA ALA A 214 -22.38 2.60 10.10
C ALA A 214 -21.49 1.47 9.58
N LEU A 215 -22.00 0.62 8.68
CA LEU A 215 -21.22 -0.44 8.04
C LEU A 215 -20.06 0.12 7.23
N MET A 216 -20.28 1.21 6.49
CA MET A 216 -19.24 1.93 5.76
C MET A 216 -18.14 2.44 6.69
N ARG A 217 -18.51 2.94 7.87
CA ARG A 217 -17.55 3.42 8.87
C ARG A 217 -16.69 2.26 9.36
N VAL A 218 -17.29 1.14 9.80
CA VAL A 218 -16.56 -0.04 10.28
C VAL A 218 -15.68 -0.63 9.18
N ALA A 219 -16.19 -0.77 7.96
CA ALA A 219 -15.42 -1.31 6.84
C ALA A 219 -14.21 -0.41 6.48
N ARG A 220 -14.35 0.93 6.59
CA ARG A 220 -13.21 1.85 6.46
C ARG A 220 -12.17 1.65 7.56
N MET A 221 -12.60 1.44 8.81
CA MET A 221 -11.68 1.16 9.91
C MET A 221 -10.90 -0.14 9.67
N GLU A 222 -11.57 -1.20 9.23
CA GLU A 222 -10.90 -2.47 8.91
C GLU A 222 -9.95 -2.35 7.72
N ALA A 223 -10.35 -1.63 6.66
CA ALA A 223 -9.50 -1.38 5.51
C ALA A 223 -8.24 -0.57 5.91
N GLU A 224 -8.41 0.43 6.78
CA GLU A 224 -7.29 1.18 7.34
C GLU A 224 -6.39 0.27 8.18
N ARG A 225 -6.96 -0.57 9.05
CA ARG A 225 -6.19 -1.52 9.87
C ARG A 225 -5.40 -2.50 9.00
N ALA A 226 -6.05 -3.12 8.01
CA ALA A 226 -5.41 -4.07 7.09
C ALA A 226 -4.28 -3.39 6.29
N ARG A 227 -4.48 -2.13 5.89
CA ARG A 227 -3.44 -1.33 5.26
C ARG A 227 -2.25 -1.09 6.20
N LEU A 228 -2.49 -0.66 7.45
CA LEU A 228 -1.43 -0.44 8.43
C LEU A 228 -0.65 -1.74 8.73
N GLU A 229 -1.34 -2.88 8.74
CA GLU A 229 -0.71 -4.18 8.87
C GLU A 229 0.14 -4.55 7.65
N MET A 230 -0.34 -4.30 6.43
CA MET A 230 0.42 -4.49 5.20
C MET A 230 1.66 -3.59 5.16
N GLU A 231 1.52 -2.33 5.58
CA GLU A 231 2.63 -1.39 5.75
C GLU A 231 3.64 -1.93 6.78
N ARG A 232 3.20 -2.43 7.93
CA ARG A 232 4.08 -3.04 8.95
C ARG A 232 4.89 -4.20 8.39
N ARG A 233 4.25 -5.16 7.71
CA ARG A 233 4.93 -6.33 7.11
C ARG A 233 5.89 -5.92 6.01
N SER A 234 5.48 -4.97 5.16
CA SER A 234 6.31 -4.48 4.07
C SER A 234 7.52 -3.71 4.59
N LEU A 235 7.38 -2.91 5.66
CA LEU A 235 8.49 -2.17 6.24
C LEU A 235 9.51 -3.13 6.85
N ALA A 236 9.07 -4.16 7.57
CA ALA A 236 9.96 -5.18 8.11
C ALA A 236 10.78 -5.84 6.99
N HIS A 237 10.13 -6.23 5.89
CA HIS A 237 10.83 -6.80 4.74
C HIS A 237 11.84 -5.82 4.11
N TRP A 238 11.49 -4.54 4.01
CA TRP A 238 12.40 -3.49 3.54
C TRP A 238 13.59 -3.27 4.49
N GLN A 239 13.38 -3.32 5.80
CA GLN A 239 14.44 -3.20 6.80
C GLN A 239 15.40 -4.39 6.71
N ASP A 240 14.88 -5.61 6.62
CA ASP A 240 15.69 -6.82 6.44
C ASP A 240 16.51 -6.76 5.15
N ALA A 241 15.89 -6.33 4.04
CA ALA A 241 16.56 -6.16 2.76
C ALA A 241 17.66 -5.08 2.83
N ALA A 242 17.38 -3.94 3.47
CA ALA A 242 18.35 -2.85 3.63
C ALA A 242 19.54 -3.26 4.52
N LEU A 243 19.30 -4.06 5.58
CA LEU A 243 20.38 -4.61 6.41
C LEU A 243 21.25 -5.61 5.64
N ALA A 244 20.64 -6.48 4.84
CA ALA A 244 21.38 -7.41 3.97
C ALA A 244 22.19 -6.65 2.91
N GLU A 245 21.59 -5.62 2.32
CA GLU A 245 22.22 -4.75 1.33
C GLU A 245 23.40 -3.99 1.94
N ARG A 246 23.23 -3.37 3.11
CA ARG A 246 24.32 -2.71 3.87
C ARG A 246 25.53 -3.64 4.01
N ARG A 247 25.31 -4.86 4.51
CA ARG A 247 26.39 -5.85 4.70
C ARG A 247 27.05 -6.19 3.37
N ALA A 248 26.25 -6.35 2.31
CA ALA A 248 26.77 -6.67 0.99
C ALA A 248 27.57 -5.51 0.38
N VAL A 249 27.12 -4.26 0.51
CA VAL A 249 27.83 -3.07 0.06
C VAL A 249 29.16 -2.96 0.80
N LEU A 250 29.14 -2.95 2.14
CA LEU A 250 30.37 -2.80 2.94
C LEU A 250 31.40 -3.90 2.64
N ARG A 251 30.95 -5.14 2.39
CA ARG A 251 31.82 -6.24 1.97
C ARG A 251 32.38 -6.05 0.56
N LYS A 252 31.61 -5.46 -0.36
CA LYS A 252 32.02 -5.28 -1.77
C LYS A 252 32.75 -3.99 -2.05
N THR A 253 32.62 -2.95 -1.23
CA THR A 253 33.32 -1.68 -1.42
C THR A 253 34.84 -1.84 -1.52
N PRO A 254 35.53 -2.64 -0.68
CA PRO A 254 36.97 -2.87 -0.85
C PRO A 254 37.31 -3.55 -2.18
N LEU A 255 36.45 -4.46 -2.67
CA LEU A 255 36.64 -5.11 -3.96
C LEU A 255 36.40 -4.15 -5.13
N LEU A 256 35.42 -3.25 -5.00
CA LEU A 256 35.14 -2.18 -5.96
C LEU A 256 36.34 -1.23 -6.07
N LEU A 257 36.94 -0.84 -4.95
CA LEU A 257 38.14 0.01 -4.93
C LEU A 257 39.35 -0.69 -5.56
N ARG A 258 39.52 -2.00 -5.34
CA ARG A 258 40.54 -2.79 -6.04
C ARG A 258 40.28 -2.86 -7.54
N GLN A 259 39.02 -3.02 -7.96
CA GLN A 259 38.66 -3.02 -9.39
C GLN A 259 38.97 -1.68 -10.04
N LEU A 260 38.70 -0.57 -9.35
CA LEU A 260 39.03 0.78 -9.83
C LEU A 260 40.53 0.95 -10.13
N ASP A 261 41.41 0.32 -9.34
CA ASP A 261 42.86 0.31 -9.56
C ASP A 261 43.29 -0.53 -10.77
N LEU A 262 42.47 -1.49 -11.18
CA LEU A 262 42.73 -2.39 -12.31
C LEU A 262 42.06 -1.92 -13.61
N SER A 263 41.04 -1.09 -13.51
CA SER A 263 40.28 -0.62 -14.67
C SER A 263 41.12 0.35 -15.51
N ALA A 264 41.21 0.09 -16.81
CA ALA A 264 41.90 0.96 -17.76
C ALA A 264 41.22 2.33 -17.94
N MET A 265 39.89 2.39 -17.76
CA MET A 265 39.12 3.63 -17.86
C MET A 265 39.12 4.46 -16.56
N GLY A 266 39.70 3.93 -15.48
CA GLY A 266 39.61 4.51 -14.15
C GLY A 266 38.17 4.59 -13.62
N ARG A 267 37.31 3.62 -13.95
CA ARG A 267 35.91 3.54 -13.54
C ARG A 267 35.58 2.20 -12.90
N ALA A 268 34.68 2.22 -11.92
CA ALA A 268 34.11 0.99 -11.39
C ALA A 268 32.72 1.28 -10.80
N GLY A 269 31.77 0.38 -11.04
CA GLY A 269 30.39 0.51 -10.57
C GLY A 269 29.97 -0.62 -9.64
N LEU A 270 29.12 -0.31 -8.67
CA LEU A 270 28.36 -1.29 -7.89
C LEU A 270 26.87 -1.12 -8.21
N ARG A 271 26.20 -2.22 -8.53
CA ARG A 271 24.77 -2.25 -8.89
C ARG A 271 24.02 -3.38 -8.20
N PRO A 272 22.70 -3.24 -7.98
CA PRO A 272 21.81 -4.37 -7.76
C PRO A 272 21.88 -5.35 -8.94
N GLY A 273 22.00 -6.64 -8.62
CA GLY A 273 21.98 -7.76 -9.54
C GLY A 273 20.77 -8.67 -9.33
N PRO A 274 20.66 -9.77 -10.10
CA PRO A 274 19.55 -10.71 -10.00
C PRO A 274 19.49 -11.33 -8.60
N GLY A 275 18.26 -11.63 -8.15
CA GLY A 275 18.01 -12.23 -6.85
C GLY A 275 18.40 -11.36 -5.65
N GLY A 276 18.55 -10.04 -5.82
CA GLY A 276 18.94 -9.13 -4.73
C GLY A 276 20.43 -9.18 -4.39
N THR A 277 21.26 -9.78 -5.26
CA THR A 277 22.72 -9.73 -5.12
C THR A 277 23.24 -8.34 -5.52
N LEU A 278 24.50 -8.03 -5.19
CA LEU A 278 25.19 -6.85 -5.71
C LEU A 278 26.25 -7.30 -6.71
N GLN A 279 26.44 -6.56 -7.79
CA GLN A 279 27.42 -6.84 -8.83
C GLN A 279 28.39 -5.66 -8.97
N ILE A 280 29.67 -5.99 -9.17
CA ILE A 280 30.69 -5.01 -9.56
C ILE A 280 30.71 -5.02 -11.08
N ILE A 281 30.63 -3.84 -11.68
CA ILE A 281 30.63 -3.62 -13.13
C ILE A 281 31.89 -2.82 -13.47
N ASP A 282 32.51 -3.20 -14.58
CA ASP A 282 33.61 -2.49 -15.22
C ASP A 282 33.00 -1.81 -16.46
N ASP A 283 33.00 -0.48 -16.49
CA ASP A 283 32.43 0.35 -17.57
C ASP A 283 33.54 0.99 -18.40
#